data_AF-A0A1V1UXQ5-F1
#
_entry.id   AF-A0A1V1UXQ5-F1
#
_cell.length_a   1.000
_cell.length_b   1.000
_cell.length_c   1.000
_cell.angle_alpha   90.00
_cell.angle_beta   90.00
_cell.angle_gamma   90.00
#
_symmetry.space_group_name_H-M   'P 1'
#
loop_
_entity.id
_entity.type
_entity.pdbx_description
1 polymer ?
#
loop_
_entity_poly.entity_id
_entity_poly.type
_entity_poly.pdbx_seq_one_letter_code
_entity_poly.pdbx_strand_id
1 'polypeptide(L)'
;MSGSIVERIVLVAAATCAAVLSGCATSEPTVSTRGMPGQLESIHAATFTKDEAIFWVSSNGCTKKDDLIPIVSLRDGQAVITLRRIDEDKCRQDLVEGVELKWSFQELGLTPGAPVSVNNPYQLPRS
;
A
#
# COMPACT_ATOMS: atom_id res chain seq x y z
N MET A 1 40.18 27.82 63.53
CA MET A 1 40.05 28.07 62.08
C MET A 1 39.71 26.75 61.41
N SER A 2 38.51 26.69 60.79
CA SER A 2 38.04 25.86 59.65
C SER A 2 38.44 24.38 59.57
N GLY A 3 37.58 23.39 59.36
CA GLY A 3 36.18 23.37 58.93
C GLY A 3 35.88 22.00 58.28
N SER A 4 34.71 21.45 58.62
CA SER A 4 33.77 20.58 57.87
C SER A 4 34.25 19.41 56.97
N ILE A 5 33.78 18.20 57.33
CA ILE A 5 32.96 17.25 56.53
C ILE A 5 32.87 17.59 55.03
N VAL A 6 33.48 16.79 54.15
CA VAL A 6 33.01 16.46 52.77
C VAL A 6 33.75 15.18 52.33
N GLU A 7 33.17 13.98 52.48
CA GLU A 7 32.25 13.30 51.54
C GLU A 7 32.99 12.40 50.54
N ARG A 8 32.67 11.10 50.67
CA ARG A 8 33.07 10.01 49.78
C ARG A 8 32.48 10.28 48.39
N ILE A 9 33.30 10.42 47.36
CA ILE A 9 32.80 10.40 45.98
C ILE A 9 33.45 9.22 45.26
N VAL A 10 32.70 8.11 45.28
CA VAL A 10 32.86 6.98 44.36
C VAL A 10 32.28 7.45 43.02
N LEU A 11 33.13 7.76 42.05
CA LEU A 11 32.70 8.01 40.67
C LEU A 11 32.71 6.68 39.92
N VAL A 12 31.49 6.15 39.77
CA VAL A 12 31.13 5.02 38.93
C VAL A 12 31.48 5.34 37.47
N ALA A 13 32.43 4.59 36.90
CA ALA A 13 32.69 4.60 35.47
C ALA A 13 31.53 3.88 34.75
N ALA A 14 30.48 4.63 34.43
CA ALA A 14 29.39 4.16 33.59
C ALA A 14 29.89 4.03 32.16
N ALA A 15 30.18 2.80 31.74
CA ALA A 15 30.48 2.44 30.36
C ALA A 15 29.26 2.78 29.48
N THR A 16 29.40 3.82 28.66
CA THR A 16 28.43 4.24 27.65
C THR A 16 28.34 3.18 26.55
N CYS A 17 27.33 2.31 26.60
CA CYS A 17 26.94 1.46 25.48
C CYS A 17 26.32 2.35 24.39
N ALA A 18 27.10 2.67 23.36
CA ALA A 18 26.60 3.28 22.14
C ALA A 18 25.81 2.23 21.34
N ALA A 19 24.49 2.18 21.55
CA ALA A 19 23.58 1.36 20.75
C ALA A 19 23.45 1.97 19.34
N VAL A 20 24.22 1.44 18.39
CA VAL A 20 24.06 1.71 16.95
C VAL A 20 22.81 0.96 16.47
N LEU A 21 21.67 1.63 16.47
CA LEU A 21 20.45 1.15 15.82
C LEU A 21 20.58 1.40 14.32
N SER A 22 21.15 0.42 13.60
CA SER A 22 21.10 0.36 12.15
C SER A 22 19.66 0.07 11.72
N GLY A 23 18.89 1.10 11.40
CA GLY A 23 17.54 0.94 10.86
C GLY A 23 17.62 0.35 9.45
N CYS A 24 17.21 -0.91 9.27
CA CYS A 24 16.94 -1.48 7.95
C CYS A 24 15.73 -0.77 7.35
N ALA A 25 15.95 0.23 6.50
CA ALA A 25 14.91 0.79 5.66
C ALA A 25 14.63 -0.20 4.52
N THR A 26 13.77 -1.19 4.75
CA THR A 26 13.15 -1.95 3.67
C THR A 26 12.22 -1.00 2.92
N SER A 27 12.69 -0.47 1.79
CA SER A 27 11.82 0.20 0.83
C SER A 27 10.94 -0.89 0.23
N GLU A 28 9.62 -0.78 0.39
CA GLU A 28 8.72 -1.67 -0.34
C GLU A 28 8.98 -1.52 -1.84
N PRO A 29 9.14 -2.61 -2.61
CA PRO A 29 9.37 -2.52 -4.04
C PRO A 29 8.16 -1.84 -4.71
N THR A 30 8.30 -0.56 -5.07
CA THR A 30 7.28 0.14 -5.86
C THR A 30 7.44 -0.24 -7.32
N VAL A 31 6.37 -0.75 -7.95
CA VAL A 31 6.35 -0.91 -9.41
C VAL A 31 6.19 0.48 -10.04
N SER A 32 7.13 0.86 -10.90
CA SER A 32 7.01 2.12 -11.64
C SER A 32 5.78 2.11 -12.54
N THR A 33 4.93 3.13 -12.42
CA THR A 33 3.71 3.30 -13.23
C THR A 33 3.95 4.14 -14.49
N ARG A 34 5.20 4.56 -14.74
CA ARG A 34 5.56 5.41 -15.88
C ARG A 34 5.29 4.68 -17.19
N GLY A 35 4.59 5.34 -18.11
CA GLY A 35 4.32 4.81 -19.46
C GLY A 35 3.19 3.78 -19.53
N MET A 36 2.60 3.38 -18.41
CA MET A 36 1.39 2.58 -18.41
C MET A 36 0.20 3.43 -18.93
N PRO A 37 -0.86 2.83 -19.52
CA PRO A 37 -2.07 3.53 -19.97
C PRO A 37 -2.99 3.91 -18.80
N GLY A 38 -3.85 4.92 -19.01
CA GLY A 38 -4.82 5.37 -18.02
C GLY A 38 -4.23 6.20 -16.88
N GLN A 39 -5.06 6.53 -15.90
CA GLN A 39 -4.69 7.18 -14.64
C GLN A 39 -4.48 6.12 -13.55
N LEU A 40 -3.54 6.34 -12.62
CA LEU A 40 -3.39 5.45 -11.46
C LEU A 40 -4.62 5.61 -10.56
N GLU A 41 -5.32 4.51 -10.25
CA GLU A 41 -6.55 4.54 -9.47
C GLU A 41 -6.25 4.58 -7.97
N SER A 42 -6.88 5.49 -7.23
CA SER A 42 -6.93 5.42 -5.77
C SER A 42 -7.99 4.41 -5.34
N ILE A 43 -7.63 3.49 -4.46
CA ILE A 43 -8.54 2.43 -3.99
C ILE A 43 -8.96 2.68 -2.54
N HIS A 44 -10.20 2.34 -2.21
CA HIS A 44 -10.67 2.31 -0.83
C HIS A 44 -10.18 1.06 -0.10
N ALA A 45 -10.22 -0.07 -0.79
CA ALA A 45 -9.78 -1.34 -0.26
C ALA A 45 -9.41 -2.30 -1.41
N ALA A 46 -8.64 -3.32 -1.07
CA ALA A 46 -8.43 -4.49 -1.90
C ALA A 46 -8.47 -5.75 -1.04
N THR A 47 -9.06 -6.82 -1.55
CA THR A 47 -8.96 -8.15 -0.94
C THR A 47 -8.70 -9.21 -2.00
N PHE A 48 -8.09 -10.30 -1.56
CA PHE A 48 -7.70 -11.42 -2.41
C PHE A 48 -8.24 -12.71 -1.83
N THR A 49 -8.92 -13.48 -2.66
CA THR A 49 -9.26 -14.86 -2.35
C THR A 49 -8.23 -15.77 -3.02
N LYS A 50 -8.47 -17.09 -2.99
CA LYS A 50 -7.64 -18.04 -3.75
C LYS A 50 -7.67 -17.75 -5.26
N ASP A 51 -8.79 -17.25 -5.78
CA ASP A 51 -9.04 -17.20 -7.23
C ASP A 51 -9.54 -15.84 -7.72
N GLU A 52 -9.64 -14.83 -6.84
CA GLU A 52 -10.19 -13.50 -7.18
C GLU A 52 -9.41 -12.35 -6.54
N ALA A 53 -9.31 -11.26 -7.28
CA ALA A 53 -8.90 -9.94 -6.81
C ALA A 53 -10.11 -9.02 -6.79
N ILE A 54 -10.39 -8.41 -5.65
CA ILE A 54 -11.56 -7.56 -5.42
C ILE A 54 -11.07 -6.18 -4.97
N PHE A 55 -11.57 -5.13 -5.60
CA PHE A 55 -11.20 -3.74 -5.33
C PHE A 55 -12.45 -2.91 -5.06
N TRP A 56 -12.33 -1.95 -4.13
CA TRP A 56 -13.33 -0.89 -3.94
C TRP A 56 -12.74 0.43 -4.39
N VAL A 57 -13.46 1.15 -5.25
CA VAL A 57 -13.00 2.40 -5.88
C VAL A 57 -14.07 3.48 -5.83
N SER A 58 -13.67 4.74 -5.87
CA SER A 58 -14.63 5.85 -5.94
C SER A 58 -15.45 5.80 -7.23
N SER A 59 -16.71 6.23 -7.14
CA SER A 59 -17.65 6.23 -8.26
C SER A 59 -18.62 7.41 -8.13
N ASN A 60 -18.87 8.08 -9.25
CA ASN A 60 -19.93 9.06 -9.41
C ASN A 60 -21.21 8.43 -10.00
N GLY A 61 -21.33 7.09 -9.96
CA GLY A 61 -22.57 6.36 -10.21
C GLY A 61 -22.58 5.49 -11.47
N CYS A 62 -21.56 5.58 -12.33
CA CYS A 62 -21.48 4.71 -13.52
C CYS A 62 -20.15 4.01 -13.75
N THR A 63 -19.21 4.06 -12.79
CA THR A 63 -18.01 3.23 -12.84
C THR A 63 -18.37 1.76 -13.04
N LYS A 64 -17.87 1.16 -14.13
CA LYS A 64 -17.96 -0.25 -14.47
C LYS A 64 -16.56 -0.87 -14.61
N LYS A 65 -16.50 -2.20 -14.60
CA LYS A 65 -15.25 -2.97 -14.71
C LYS A 65 -14.40 -2.54 -15.93
N ASP A 66 -15.03 -2.28 -17.07
CA ASP A 66 -14.35 -1.90 -18.32
C ASP A 66 -13.77 -0.47 -18.30
N ASP A 67 -14.14 0.37 -17.32
CA ASP A 67 -13.53 1.69 -17.16
C ASP A 67 -12.14 1.60 -16.50
N LEU A 68 -11.80 0.42 -15.98
CA LEU A 68 -10.54 0.16 -15.31
C LEU A 68 -9.79 -1.02 -15.93
N ILE A 69 -8.47 -0.93 -15.90
CA ILE A 69 -7.55 -1.98 -16.33
C ILE A 69 -6.63 -2.37 -15.18
N PRO A 70 -6.64 -3.63 -14.73
CA PRO A 70 -5.61 -4.15 -13.86
C PRO A 70 -4.37 -4.50 -14.69
N ILE A 71 -3.22 -3.93 -14.33
CA ILE A 71 -1.93 -4.26 -14.92
C ILE A 71 -1.17 -5.14 -13.94
N VAL A 72 -0.88 -6.37 -14.34
CA VAL A 72 -0.10 -7.33 -13.57
C VAL A 72 1.36 -7.21 -13.94
N SER A 73 2.21 -6.91 -12.96
CA SER A 73 3.67 -6.94 -13.10
C SER A 73 4.26 -8.02 -12.21
N LEU A 74 5.38 -8.64 -12.63
CA LEU A 74 6.14 -9.54 -11.77
C LEU A 74 7.32 -8.79 -11.14
N ARG A 75 7.49 -8.95 -9.83
CA ARG A 75 8.62 -8.46 -9.03
C ARG A 75 8.99 -9.52 -8.01
N ASP A 76 10.24 -9.96 -8.03
CA ASP A 76 10.79 -10.95 -7.09
C ASP A 76 9.92 -12.21 -6.93
N GLY A 77 9.29 -12.65 -8.03
CA GLY A 77 8.40 -13.82 -8.04
C GLY A 77 6.99 -13.58 -7.49
N GLN A 78 6.67 -12.37 -7.04
CA GLN A 78 5.33 -11.95 -6.62
C GLN A 78 4.62 -11.18 -7.76
N ALA A 79 3.31 -11.42 -7.90
CA ALA A 79 2.46 -10.62 -8.77
C ALA A 79 2.07 -9.31 -8.08
N VAL A 80 2.30 -8.18 -8.74
CA VAL A 80 1.93 -6.86 -8.26
C VAL A 80 0.85 -6.31 -9.19
N ILE A 81 -0.34 -6.08 -8.65
CA ILE A 81 -1.46 -5.51 -9.39
C ILE A 81 -1.43 -3.99 -9.25
N THR A 82 -1.47 -3.30 -10.40
CA THR A 82 -1.69 -1.85 -10.48
C THR A 82 -3.00 -1.60 -11.22
N LEU A 83 -4.04 -1.18 -10.49
CA LEU A 83 -5.33 -0.83 -11.06
C LEU A 83 -5.30 0.58 -11.65
N ARG A 84 -5.80 0.75 -12.86
CA ARG A 84 -5.77 2.04 -13.56
C ARG A 84 -7.10 2.36 -14.20
N ARG A 85 -7.51 3.62 -14.20
CA ARG A 85 -8.73 4.07 -14.87
C ARG A 85 -8.43 4.56 -16.27
N ILE A 86 -9.14 4.01 -17.25
CA ILE A 86 -9.01 4.33 -18.68
C ILE A 86 -10.20 5.12 -19.22
N ASP A 87 -11.36 5.04 -18.57
CA ASP A 87 -12.52 5.89 -18.85
C ASP A 87 -13.01 6.56 -17.57
N GLU A 88 -13.41 7.83 -17.69
CA GLU A 88 -13.80 8.66 -16.56
C GLU A 88 -15.26 8.40 -16.15
N ASP A 89 -15.53 8.35 -14.85
CA ASP A 89 -16.90 8.31 -14.33
C ASP A 89 -17.55 9.70 -14.42
N LYS A 90 -18.27 9.94 -15.52
CA LYS A 90 -18.92 11.22 -15.84
C LYS A 90 -20.30 11.39 -15.22
N CYS A 91 -20.76 10.43 -14.41
CA CYS A 91 -22.03 10.54 -13.72
C CYS A 91 -21.94 11.55 -12.56
N ARG A 92 -23.09 11.84 -11.92
CA ARG A 92 -23.20 12.87 -10.86
C ARG A 92 -23.93 12.36 -9.63
N GLN A 93 -23.85 11.06 -9.38
CA GLN A 93 -24.40 10.40 -8.21
C GLN A 93 -23.25 10.02 -7.28
N ASP A 94 -23.13 10.70 -6.15
CA ASP A 94 -22.05 10.39 -5.21
C ASP A 94 -22.31 9.03 -4.53
N LEU A 95 -21.48 8.03 -4.88
CA LEU A 95 -21.48 6.74 -4.20
C LEU A 95 -20.38 6.76 -3.14
N VAL A 96 -20.78 7.14 -1.92
CA VAL A 96 -19.88 7.39 -0.78
C VAL A 96 -18.92 6.23 -0.52
N GLU A 97 -19.44 4.99 -0.52
CA GLU A 97 -18.66 3.75 -0.30
C GLU A 97 -17.91 3.29 -1.55
N GLY A 98 -18.10 3.96 -2.69
CA GLY A 98 -17.60 3.54 -3.98
C GLY A 98 -18.34 2.34 -4.57
N VAL A 99 -17.65 1.61 -5.45
CA VAL A 99 -18.16 0.38 -6.08
C VAL A 99 -17.15 -0.76 -5.94
N GLU A 100 -17.67 -1.98 -5.80
CA GLU A 100 -16.89 -3.21 -5.76
C GLU A 100 -16.67 -3.77 -7.17
N LEU A 101 -15.43 -4.05 -7.53
CA LEU A 101 -15.02 -4.59 -8.82
C LEU A 101 -14.18 -5.85 -8.63
N LYS A 102 -14.48 -6.88 -9.43
CA LYS A 102 -13.85 -8.20 -9.31
C LYS A 102 -13.19 -8.64 -10.59
N TRP A 103 -12.00 -9.19 -10.45
CA TRP A 103 -11.31 -9.95 -11.49
C TRP A 103 -10.96 -11.32 -10.96
N SER A 104 -11.23 -12.37 -11.74
CA SER A 104 -10.66 -13.68 -11.44
C SER A 104 -9.15 -13.68 -11.71
N PHE A 105 -8.42 -14.54 -11.02
CA PHE A 105 -7.00 -14.72 -11.26
C PHE A 105 -6.74 -15.20 -12.70
N GLN A 106 -7.65 -16.00 -13.28
CA GLN A 106 -7.56 -16.40 -14.69
C GLN A 106 -7.63 -15.20 -15.64
N GLU A 107 -8.55 -14.25 -15.42
CA GLU A 107 -8.64 -13.00 -16.20
C GLU A 107 -7.36 -12.16 -16.09
N LEU A 108 -6.68 -12.24 -14.95
CA LEU A 108 -5.42 -11.54 -14.67
C LEU A 108 -4.17 -12.30 -15.17
N GLY A 109 -4.34 -13.50 -15.73
CA GLY A 109 -3.21 -14.36 -16.12
C GLY A 109 -2.45 -14.95 -14.92
N LEU A 110 -3.09 -15.02 -13.76
CA LEU A 110 -2.55 -15.56 -12.51
C LEU A 110 -3.06 -16.99 -12.27
N THR A 111 -2.24 -17.80 -11.60
CA THR A 111 -2.63 -19.13 -11.12
C THR A 111 -3.36 -19.01 -9.76
N PRO A 112 -4.38 -19.85 -9.49
CA PRO A 112 -4.97 -20.00 -8.16
C PRO A 112 -3.96 -20.00 -7.01
N GLY A 113 -4.15 -19.12 -6.02
CA GLY A 113 -3.30 -19.01 -4.82
C GLY A 113 -1.95 -18.35 -5.03
N ALA A 114 -1.69 -17.74 -6.20
CA ALA A 114 -0.48 -16.95 -6.42
C ALA A 114 -0.35 -15.84 -5.36
N PRO A 115 0.86 -15.56 -4.85
CA PRO A 115 1.08 -14.43 -3.97
C PRO A 115 0.90 -13.12 -4.74
N VAL A 116 0.06 -12.22 -4.20
CA VAL A 116 -0.30 -10.95 -4.84
C VAL A 116 -0.09 -9.78 -3.87
N SER A 117 0.34 -8.65 -4.40
CA SER A 117 0.34 -7.35 -3.72
C SER A 117 -0.27 -6.26 -4.61
N VAL A 118 -0.56 -5.09 -4.02
CA VAL A 118 -1.20 -3.95 -4.69
C VAL A 118 -0.26 -2.75 -4.68
N ASN A 119 -0.18 -2.05 -5.80
CA ASN A 119 0.66 -0.86 -5.99
C ASN A 119 -0.16 0.43 -6.16
N ASN A 120 -1.41 0.41 -5.68
CA ASN A 120 -2.33 1.53 -5.73
C ASN A 120 -2.29 2.33 -4.42
N PRO A 121 -2.41 3.67 -4.48
CA PRO A 121 -2.61 4.46 -3.29
C PRO A 121 -3.97 4.13 -2.65
N TYR A 122 -3.98 4.07 -1.32
CA TYR A 122 -5.21 3.93 -0.55
C TYR A 122 -5.80 5.30 -0.22
N GLN A 123 -7.11 5.45 -0.43
CA GLN A 123 -7.87 6.63 -0.07
C GLN A 123 -9.10 6.18 0.71
N LEU A 124 -9.32 6.75 1.91
CA LEU A 124 -10.54 6.44 2.67
C LEU A 124 -11.79 6.92 1.90
N PRO A 125 -12.92 6.19 2.00
CA PRO A 125 -14.21 6.71 1.59
C PRO A 125 -14.46 8.09 2.21
N ARG A 126 -15.13 8.97 1.46
CA ARG A 126 -15.46 10.31 1.98
C ARG A 126 -16.55 10.15 3.05
N SER A 127 -16.45 10.87 4.16
CA SER A 127 -17.44 10.88 5.25
C SER A 127 -18.45 12.00 5.09
#